data_AF-A0A0P9FPT4-F1
#
_entry.id   AF-A0A0P9FPT4-F1
#
_cell.length_a   1.000
_cell.length_b   1.000
_cell.length_c   1.000
_cell.angle_alpha   90.00
_cell.angle_beta   90.00
_cell.angle_gamma   90.00
#
_symmetry.space_group_name_H-M   'P 1'
#
loop_
_entity.id
_entity.type
_entity.pdbx_description
1 polymer ?
#
loop_
_entity_poly.entity_id
_entity_poly.type
_entity_poly.pdbx_seq_one_letter_code
_entity_poly.pdbx_strand_id
1 'polypeptide(L)' 'MKKMINHVFAIMFLALGLLFMVVPGPSLIFFIAGLLLLAFYYPWARRYLSHFQKALKSSCQFIDKKLARR' A
#
# COMPACT_ATOMS: atom_id res chain seq x y z
N MET A 1 -13.14 21.07 2.38
CA MET A 1 -13.87 19.82 2.07
C MET A 1 -12.99 18.70 1.51
N LYS A 2 -12.15 18.94 0.48
CA LYS A 2 -11.30 17.89 -0.15
C LYS A 2 -10.34 17.16 0.81
N LYS A 3 -9.76 17.87 1.78
CA LYS A 3 -8.85 17.30 2.81
C LYS A 3 -9.54 16.27 3.70
N MET A 4 -10.77 16.56 4.13
CA MET A 4 -11.52 15.73 5.08
C MET A 4 -11.95 14.41 4.43
N ILE A 5 -12.38 14.46 3.17
CA ILE A 5 -12.75 13.28 2.38
C ILE A 5 -11.55 12.34 2.24
N ASN A 6 -10.37 12.87 1.92
CA ASN A 6 -9.17 12.04 1.81
C ASN A 6 -8.75 11.38 3.12
N HIS A 7 -8.95 12.04 4.28
CA HIS A 7 -8.69 11.41 5.57
C HIS A 7 -9.62 10.24 5.85
N VAL A 8 -10.91 10.41 5.58
CA VAL A 8 -11.92 9.36 5.73
C VAL A 8 -11.59 8.17 4.82
N PHE A 9 -11.25 8.43 3.56
CA PHE A 9 -10.83 7.38 2.63
C PHE A 9 -9.53 6.71 3.07
N ALA A 10 -8.52 7.47 3.51
CA ALA A 10 -7.26 6.89 3.99
C ALA A 10 -7.47 5.94 5.17
N ILE A 11 -8.28 6.34 6.16
CA ILE A 11 -8.62 5.52 7.32
C ILE A 11 -9.44 4.30 6.90
N MET A 12 -10.43 4.47 6.01
CA MET A 12 -11.27 3.38 5.51
C MET A 12 -10.46 2.33 4.75
N PHE A 13 -9.55 2.75 3.87
CA PHE A 13 -8.66 1.86 3.14
C PHE A 13 -7.62 1.19 4.05
N LEU A 14 -7.10 1.87 5.07
CA LEU A 14 -6.23 1.28 6.09
C LEU A 14 -6.97 0.22 6.91
N ALA A 15 -8.19 0.52 7.34
CA ALA A 15 -9.04 -0.40 8.09
C ALA A 15 -9.41 -1.62 7.23
N LEU A 16 -9.73 -1.43 5.96
CA LEU A 16 -9.94 -2.52 5.00
C LEU A 16 -8.66 -3.33 4.79
N GLY A 17 -7.50 -2.70 4.66
CA GLY A 17 -6.21 -3.39 4.55
C GLY A 17 -5.91 -4.26 5.78
N LEU A 18 -6.25 -3.77 6.98
CA LEU A 18 -6.12 -4.52 8.23
C LEU A 18 -7.14 -5.67 8.32
N LEU A 19 -8.39 -5.42 7.94
CA LEU A 19 -9.46 -6.42 7.89
C LEU A 19 -9.09 -7.57 6.93
N PHE A 20 -8.58 -7.21 5.75
CA PHE A 20 -8.14 -8.17 4.74
C PHE A 20 -6.76 -8.74 5.00
N MET A 21 -6.08 -8.41 6.10
CA MET A 21 -4.77 -8.98 6.43
C MET A 21 -4.83 -10.52 6.55
N VAL A 22 -6.02 -11.05 6.83
CA VAL A 22 -6.33 -12.48 6.83
C VAL A 22 -6.39 -13.08 5.41
N VAL A 23 -6.74 -12.27 4.40
CA VAL A 23 -6.88 -12.73 3.01
C VAL A 23 -5.59 -12.43 2.25
N PRO A 24 -4.83 -13.46 1.80
CA PRO A 24 -3.61 -13.24 1.06
C PRO A 24 -3.95 -12.65 -0.31
N GLY A 25 -3.55 -11.40 -0.56
CA GLY A 25 -3.73 -10.72 -1.85
C GLY A 25 -4.32 -9.32 -1.73
N PRO A 26 -5.63 -9.17 -1.46
CA PRO A 26 -6.31 -7.89 -1.54
C PRO A 26 -5.88 -6.88 -0.47
N SER A 27 -5.51 -7.33 0.74
CA SER A 27 -5.05 -6.46 1.84
C SER A 27 -3.95 -5.50 1.43
N LEU A 28 -2.98 -6.02 0.68
CA LEU A 28 -1.82 -5.28 0.24
C LEU A 28 -2.21 -4.13 -0.69
N ILE A 29 -3.17 -4.37 -1.60
CA ILE A 29 -3.71 -3.34 -2.51
C ILE A 29 -4.47 -2.27 -1.73
N PHE A 30 -5.36 -2.66 -0.81
CA PHE A 30 -6.12 -1.73 0.02
C PHE A 30 -5.21 -0.88 0.92
N PHE A 31 -4.18 -1.50 1.50
CA PHE A 31 -3.20 -0.82 2.34
C PHE A 31 -2.38 0.21 1.55
N ILE A 32 -1.87 -0.17 0.37
CA ILE A 32 -1.14 0.76 -0.52
C ILE A 32 -2.06 1.90 -0.95
N ALA A 33 -3.31 1.61 -1.34
CA ALA A 33 -4.28 2.62 -1.76
C ALA A 33 -4.55 3.64 -0.64
N GLY A 34 -4.79 3.18 0.59
CA GLY A 34 -4.98 4.05 1.76
C GLY A 34 -3.76 4.91 2.07
N LEU A 35 -2.56 4.33 1.99
CA LEU A 35 -1.31 5.06 2.18
C LEU A 35 -1.08 6.09 1.04
N LEU A 36 -1.54 5.80 -0.17
CA LEU A 36 -1.44 6.67 -1.35
C LEU A 36 -2.34 7.89 -1.23
N LEU A 37 -3.58 7.68 -0.78
CA LEU A 37 -4.52 8.75 -0.42
C LEU A 37 -3.95 9.68 0.66
N LEU A 38 -3.23 9.12 1.64
CA LEU A 38 -2.57 9.88 2.70
C LEU A 38 -1.33 10.64 2.19
N ALA A 39 -0.54 10.03 1.30
CA ALA A 39 0.66 10.62 0.69
C ALA A 39 0.38 11.88 -0.16
N PHE A 40 -0.84 12.05 -0.66
CA PHE A 40 -1.24 13.27 -1.38
C PHE A 40 -1.23 14.52 -0.51
N TYR A 41 -1.51 14.39 0.78
CA TYR A 41 -1.61 15.53 1.71
C TYR A 41 -0.48 15.59 2.72
N TYR A 42 0.14 14.46 3.05
CA TYR A 42 1.20 14.38 4.03
C TYR A 42 2.53 13.96 3.39
N PRO A 43 3.56 14.83 3.40
CA PRO A 43 4.85 14.53 2.81
C PRO A 43 5.57 13.37 3.52
N TRP A 44 5.27 13.11 4.80
CA TRP A 44 5.79 11.96 5.52
C TRP A 44 5.26 10.64 4.95
N ALA A 45 3.96 10.56 4.64
CA ALA A 45 3.34 9.36 4.07
C ALA A 45 3.90 9.02 2.69
N ARG A 46 4.31 10.04 1.92
CA ARG A 46 4.98 9.86 0.63
C ARG A 46 6.33 9.13 0.75
N ARG A 47 7.08 9.36 1.84
CA ARG A 47 8.34 8.64 2.13
C ARG A 47 8.07 7.16 2.41
N TYR A 48 7.09 6.85 3.26
CA TYR A 48 6.69 5.47 3.55
C TYR A 48 6.20 4.73 2.32
N LEU A 49 5.38 5.39 1.49
CA LEU A 49 4.86 4.80 0.27
C LEU A 49 5.98 4.44 -0.71
N SER A 50 6.98 5.31 -0.86
CA SER A 50 8.13 5.02 -1.72
C SER A 50 8.99 3.87 -1.18
N HIS A 51 9.09 3.73 0.15
CA HIS A 51 9.76 2.59 0.77
C HIS A 51 8.99 1.27 0.51
N PHE A 52 7.66 1.28 0.69
CA PHE A 52 6.80 0.13 0.39
C PHE A 52 6.88 -0.27 -1.09
N GLN A 53 6.81 0.69 -2.01
CA GLN A 53 6.95 0.43 -3.45
C GLN A 53 8.29 -0.22 -3.79
N LYS A 54 9.40 0.25 -3.20
CA LYS A 54 10.72 -0.35 -3.40
C LYS A 54 10.80 -1.77 -2.85
N ALA A 55 10.30 -1.99 -1.63
CA ALA A 55 10.25 -3.31 -1.01
C ALA A 55 9.44 -4.30 -1.88
N LEU A 56 8.24 -3.91 -2.30
CA LEU A 56 7.38 -4.71 -3.19
C LEU A 56 8.06 -5.03 -4.52
N LYS A 57 8.67 -4.03 -5.16
CA LYS A 57 9.40 -4.23 -6.42
C LYS A 57 10.54 -5.24 -6.23
N SER A 58 11.30 -5.12 -5.15
CA SER A 58 12.39 -6.05 -4.84
C SER A 58 11.87 -7.47 -4.57
N SER A 59 10.78 -7.61 -3.81
CA SER A 59 10.12 -8.90 -3.58
C SER A 59 9.64 -9.54 -4.88
N CYS A 60 9.00 -8.76 -5.77
CA CYS A 60 8.57 -9.25 -7.07
C CYS A 60 9.77 -9.69 -7.91
N GLN A 61 10.83 -8.89 -8.00
CA GLN A 61 12.06 -9.25 -8.73
C GLN A 61 12.73 -10.51 -8.17
N PHE A 62 12.67 -10.72 -6.85
CA PHE A 62 13.18 -11.92 -6.21
C PHE A 62 12.35 -13.15 -6.57
N ILE A 63 11.02 -13.05 -6.49
CA ILE A 63 10.09 -14.12 -6.86
C ILE A 63 10.25 -14.44 -8.35
N ASP A 64 10.31 -13.43 -9.20
CA ASP A 64 10.45 -13.57 -10.65
C ASP A 64 11.76 -14.28 -11.03
N LYS A 65 12.89 -13.89 -10.44
CA LYS A 65 14.17 -14.61 -10.59
C LYS A 65 14.17 -16.03 -10.04
N LYS A 66 13.35 -16.33 -9.04
CA LYS A 66 13.24 -17.68 -8.46
C LYS A 66 12.33 -18.55 -9.33
N LEU A 67 11.29 -17.97 -9.92
CA LEU A 67 10.34 -18.64 -10.78
C LEU A 67 10.91 -18.89 -12.19
N ALA A 68 11.63 -17.92 -12.76
CA ALA A 68 12.29 -18.05 -14.07
C ALA A 68 13.49 -19.02 -14.07
N ARG A 69 13.99 -19.43 -12.89
CA ARG A 69 15.02 -20.46 -12.74
C ARG A 69 14.46 -21.87 -12.53
N ARG A 70 13.13 -22.03 -12.55
CA ARG A 70 12.43 -23.30 -12.39
C ARG A 70 11.87 -23.74 -13.73
#